data_AF-A0A936MRZ5-F1
#
_entry.id   AF-A0A936MRZ5-F1
#
_cell.length_a   1.000
_cell.length_b   1.000
_cell.length_c   1.000
_cell.angle_alpha   90.00
_cell.angle_beta   90.00
_cell.angle_gamma   90.00
#
_symmetry.space_group_name_H-M   'P 1'
#
loop_
_entity.id
_entity.type
_entity.pdbx_description
1 polymer ?
#
loop_
_entity_poly.entity_id
_entity_poly.type
_entity_poly.pdbx_seq_one_letter_code
_entity_poly.pdbx_strand_id
1 'polypeptide(L)'
;MTSSANERPRSSGPLGLFAAGAVVDYLGPATVRHASGPDVTVELDGGRQVAVRLALSVPYQPVENDVLLVIGGPNGHYAIGVLHGTGRTTIAVPGDIDVHAVGGSLRLAADKGVVVEGESVEMRASRLHVLAGAVVEKFDTLFQRVREMLSVRAGQRHTVVDGASIEKSKSATILTEESVAINGKQVHLG
;
A
#
# COMPACT_ATOMS: atom_id res chain seq x y z
N MET A 1 9.65 -74.11 27.88
CA MET A 1 10.06 -73.83 26.49
C MET A 1 10.56 -72.40 26.46
N THR A 2 11.87 -72.25 26.42
CA THR A 2 12.66 -71.02 26.54
C THR A 2 13.43 -70.76 25.24
N SER A 3 13.95 -69.54 25.10
CA SER A 3 15.03 -69.10 24.19
C SER A 3 14.56 -68.47 22.87
N SER A 4 14.72 -67.15 22.66
CA SER A 4 15.92 -66.44 22.13
C SER A 4 16.01 -66.56 20.60
N ALA A 5 16.41 -65.59 19.79
CA ALA A 5 16.80 -64.20 19.98
C ALA A 5 16.74 -63.48 18.63
N ASN A 6 16.72 -62.16 18.75
CA ASN A 6 16.89 -61.11 17.77
C ASN A 6 18.29 -61.15 17.11
N GLU A 7 18.37 -61.08 15.78
CA GLU A 7 19.57 -60.63 15.04
C GLU A 7 19.18 -60.06 13.65
N ARG A 8 19.36 -58.74 13.47
CA ARG A 8 19.78 -58.10 12.20
C ARG A 8 21.31 -57.88 12.30
N PRO A 9 22.11 -57.51 11.25
CA PRO A 9 21.77 -56.88 9.97
C PRO A 9 22.66 -57.28 8.75
N ARG A 10 22.43 -56.67 7.57
CA ARG A 10 23.39 -56.22 6.49
C ARG A 10 22.59 -56.02 5.19
N SER A 11 22.27 -54.80 4.76
CA SER A 11 23.10 -53.82 4.02
C SER A 11 23.51 -54.29 2.61
N SER A 12 22.87 -53.73 1.58
CA SER A 12 23.50 -53.12 0.40
C SER A 12 22.43 -52.76 -0.63
N GLY A 13 22.36 -51.48 -1.00
CA GLY A 13 21.53 -50.96 -2.10
C GLY A 13 22.01 -51.42 -3.49
N PRO A 14 21.54 -50.81 -4.61
CA PRO A 14 21.14 -49.41 -4.71
C PRO A 14 19.67 -49.22 -5.14
N LEU A 15 19.00 -48.26 -4.48
CA LEU A 15 17.89 -47.53 -5.09
C LEU A 15 18.49 -46.54 -6.10
N GLY A 16 18.73 -47.01 -7.31
CA GLY A 16 18.84 -46.13 -8.46
C GLY A 16 17.44 -45.63 -8.79
N LEU A 17 17.18 -44.35 -8.52
CA LEU A 17 16.58 -43.38 -9.45
C LEU A 17 16.34 -42.07 -8.67
N PHE A 18 17.42 -41.34 -8.35
CA PHE A 18 17.27 -39.90 -8.13
C PHE A 18 16.96 -39.28 -9.50
N ALA A 19 15.78 -38.69 -9.59
CA ALA A 19 15.33 -37.92 -10.73
C ALA A 19 16.42 -36.93 -11.13
N ALA A 20 16.71 -36.89 -12.44
CA ALA A 20 17.65 -35.96 -13.04
C ALA A 20 17.36 -34.53 -12.57
N GLY A 21 18.27 -33.98 -11.76
CA GLY A 21 18.25 -32.56 -11.43
C GLY A 21 18.38 -31.79 -12.75
N ALA A 22 17.38 -31.00 -13.09
CA ALA A 22 17.55 -29.99 -14.12
C ALA A 22 18.75 -29.13 -13.69
N VAL A 23 19.83 -29.16 -14.47
CA VAL A 23 21.03 -28.39 -14.19
C VAL A 23 20.62 -26.92 -14.26
N VAL A 24 20.59 -26.26 -13.11
CA VAL A 24 20.45 -24.81 -13.01
C VAL A 24 21.82 -24.25 -13.32
N ASP A 25 21.96 -23.68 -14.52
CA ASP A 25 23.22 -23.10 -15.00
C ASP A 25 23.51 -21.76 -14.30
N TYR A 26 22.48 -21.13 -13.75
CA TYR A 26 22.60 -19.84 -13.07
C TYR A 26 21.48 -19.64 -12.04
N LEU A 27 21.83 -19.19 -10.85
CA LEU A 27 20.89 -18.63 -9.88
C LEU A 27 21.57 -17.50 -9.14
N GLY A 28 21.11 -16.27 -9.33
CA GLY A 28 21.77 -15.13 -8.73
C GLY A 28 21.21 -13.77 -9.12
N PRO A 29 21.81 -12.69 -8.58
CA PRO A 29 21.45 -11.32 -8.91
C PRO A 29 21.91 -10.96 -10.33
N ALA A 30 21.03 -10.34 -11.11
CA ALA A 30 21.34 -9.82 -12.43
C ALA A 30 20.87 -8.36 -12.57
N THR A 31 21.66 -7.52 -13.21
CA THR A 31 21.37 -6.09 -13.37
C THR A 31 20.64 -5.83 -14.68
N VAL A 32 19.51 -5.13 -14.65
CA VAL A 32 18.77 -4.76 -15.87
C VAL A 32 19.62 -3.79 -16.70
N ARG A 33 19.90 -4.18 -17.94
CA ARG A 33 20.60 -3.32 -18.93
C ARG A 33 19.65 -2.72 -19.96
N HIS A 34 18.51 -3.37 -20.19
CA HIS A 34 17.48 -2.87 -21.06
C HIS A 34 16.12 -3.45 -20.63
N ALA A 35 15.09 -2.61 -20.65
CA ALA A 35 13.71 -3.03 -20.40
C ALA A 35 12.74 -2.26 -21.30
N SER A 36 11.97 -2.97 -22.12
CA SER A 36 10.93 -2.43 -22.98
C SER A 36 9.72 -3.36 -23.00
N GLY A 37 8.72 -3.07 -22.17
CA GLY A 37 7.54 -3.92 -22.03
C GLY A 37 7.90 -5.32 -21.51
N PRO A 38 7.58 -6.41 -22.22
CA PRO A 38 7.95 -7.77 -21.81
C PRO A 38 9.42 -8.11 -22.08
N ASP A 39 10.11 -7.32 -22.91
CA ASP A 39 11.48 -7.59 -23.32
C ASP A 39 12.46 -7.01 -22.32
N VAL A 40 13.07 -7.89 -21.51
CA VAL A 40 14.04 -7.52 -20.47
C VAL A 40 15.35 -8.21 -20.75
N THR A 41 16.43 -7.43 -20.81
CA THR A 41 17.81 -7.93 -20.88
C THR A 41 18.54 -7.57 -19.60
N VAL A 42 19.20 -8.55 -19.02
CA VAL A 42 20.00 -8.39 -17.80
C VAL A 42 21.44 -8.78 -18.05
N GLU A 43 22.34 -8.19 -17.29
CA GLU A 43 23.71 -8.62 -17.12
C GLU A 43 23.82 -9.52 -15.89
N LEU A 44 24.22 -10.77 -16.11
CA LEU A 44 24.49 -11.73 -15.06
C LEU A 44 25.83 -11.41 -14.37
N ASP A 45 26.02 -11.97 -13.18
CA ASP A 45 27.35 -12.02 -12.56
C ASP A 45 28.36 -12.68 -13.51
N GLY A 46 29.46 -11.99 -13.80
CA GLY A 46 30.40 -12.33 -14.88
C GLY A 46 30.24 -11.58 -16.20
N GLY A 47 29.32 -10.61 -16.29
CA GLY A 47 29.23 -9.65 -17.40
C GLY A 47 28.49 -10.14 -18.66
N ARG A 48 27.97 -11.37 -18.64
CA ARG A 48 27.19 -11.94 -19.74
C ARG A 48 25.79 -11.33 -19.77
N GLN A 49 25.38 -10.78 -20.90
CA GLN A 49 24.02 -10.27 -21.10
C GLN A 49 23.10 -11.36 -21.65
N VAL A 50 21.91 -11.50 -21.07
CA VAL A 50 20.90 -12.49 -21.48
C VAL A 50 19.50 -11.87 -21.44
N ALA A 51 18.65 -12.30 -22.38
CA ALA A 51 17.22 -12.02 -22.32
C ALA A 51 16.59 -12.87 -21.20
N VAL A 52 15.73 -12.26 -20.39
CA VAL A 52 15.00 -12.93 -19.31
C VAL A 52 13.50 -12.82 -19.52
N ARG A 53 12.79 -13.89 -19.19
CA ARG A 53 11.32 -13.89 -19.11
C ARG A 53 10.90 -13.59 -17.68
N LEU A 54 9.98 -12.67 -17.47
CA LEU A 54 9.43 -12.43 -16.13
C LEU A 54 8.55 -13.63 -15.75
N ALA A 55 9.00 -14.42 -14.77
CA ALA A 55 8.28 -15.63 -14.32
C ALA A 55 7.22 -15.30 -13.27
N LEU A 56 7.26 -14.11 -12.69
CA LEU A 56 6.31 -13.67 -11.69
C LEU A 56 5.28 -12.69 -12.26
N SER A 57 4.02 -12.88 -11.84
CA SER A 57 2.95 -11.88 -11.87
C SER A 57 3.18 -10.77 -10.83
N VAL A 58 4.41 -10.29 -10.68
CA VAL A 58 4.67 -9.12 -9.84
C VAL A 58 4.33 -7.90 -10.69
N PRO A 59 3.52 -6.95 -10.18
CA PRO A 59 3.11 -5.75 -10.91
C PRO A 59 4.25 -4.74 -11.18
N TYR A 60 5.49 -5.19 -11.08
CA TYR A 60 6.70 -4.40 -11.18
C TYR A 60 7.17 -4.33 -12.63
N GLN A 61 7.45 -3.12 -13.09
CA GLN A 61 8.05 -2.85 -14.39
C GLN A 61 9.55 -2.57 -14.18
N PRO A 62 10.44 -3.51 -14.55
CA PRO A 62 11.88 -3.28 -14.41
C PRO A 62 12.33 -2.11 -15.26
N VAL A 63 13.29 -1.36 -14.75
CA VAL A 63 13.98 -0.27 -15.43
C VAL A 63 15.50 -0.51 -15.36
N GLU A 64 16.25 0.19 -16.19
CA GLU A 64 17.71 0.08 -16.21
C GLU A 64 18.31 0.29 -14.81
N ASN A 65 19.32 -0.54 -14.48
CA ASN A 65 20.03 -0.59 -13.20
C ASN A 65 19.26 -1.21 -12.02
N ASP A 66 18.04 -1.69 -12.22
CA ASP A 66 17.42 -2.58 -11.24
C ASP A 66 18.20 -3.89 -11.10
N VAL A 67 18.09 -4.53 -9.94
CA VAL A 67 18.68 -5.84 -9.66
C VAL A 67 17.57 -6.87 -9.48
N LEU A 68 17.53 -7.84 -10.38
CA LEU A 68 16.57 -8.94 -10.40
C LEU A 68 17.20 -10.22 -9.87
N LEU A 69 16.39 -11.09 -9.27
CA LEU A 69 16.78 -12.47 -8.99
C LEU A 69 16.47 -13.31 -10.24
N VAL A 70 17.50 -13.88 -10.87
CA VAL A 70 17.37 -14.63 -12.12
C VAL A 70 17.77 -16.08 -11.92
N ILE A 71 16.95 -16.98 -12.46
CA ILE A 71 17.26 -18.40 -12.61
C ILE A 71 17.44 -18.72 -14.10
N GLY A 72 18.52 -19.43 -14.44
CA GLY A 72 18.86 -19.82 -15.80
C GLY A 72 19.13 -21.31 -15.91
N GLY A 73 18.78 -21.87 -17.07
CA GLY A 73 19.13 -23.24 -17.45
C GLY A 73 19.04 -23.43 -18.96
N PRO A 74 19.05 -24.69 -19.45
CA PRO A 74 19.10 -24.99 -20.88
C PRO A 74 17.94 -24.38 -21.70
N ASN A 75 16.80 -24.15 -21.05
CA ASN A 75 15.57 -23.66 -21.69
C ASN A 75 15.39 -22.13 -21.58
N GLY A 76 16.40 -21.40 -21.10
CA GLY A 76 16.40 -19.94 -21.00
C GLY A 76 16.53 -19.41 -19.57
N HIS A 77 16.38 -18.09 -19.43
CA HIS A 77 16.51 -17.37 -18.17
C HIS A 77 15.18 -16.74 -17.76
N TYR A 78 14.90 -16.75 -16.46
CA TYR A 78 13.68 -16.24 -15.88
C TYR A 78 13.99 -15.32 -14.71
N ALA A 79 13.37 -14.15 -14.67
CA ALA A 79 13.37 -13.30 -13.48
C ALA A 79 12.28 -13.80 -12.52
N ILE A 80 12.69 -14.22 -11.33
CA ILE A 80 11.84 -14.82 -10.29
C ILE A 80 11.77 -13.95 -9.03
N GLY A 81 12.28 -12.72 -9.09
CA GLY A 81 12.19 -11.76 -7.99
C GLY A 81 12.86 -10.43 -8.33
N VAL A 82 12.56 -9.41 -7.55
CA VAL A 82 13.21 -8.09 -7.59
C VAL A 82 13.96 -7.93 -6.28
N LEU A 83 15.28 -7.75 -6.33
CA LEU A 83 16.12 -7.57 -5.15
C LEU A 83 16.26 -6.09 -4.81
N HIS A 84 16.50 -5.27 -5.83
CA HIS A 84 16.54 -3.81 -5.73
C HIS A 84 15.87 -3.22 -6.95
N GLY A 85 14.87 -2.37 -6.74
CA GLY A 85 14.06 -1.83 -7.81
C GLY A 85 13.72 -0.37 -7.60
N THR A 86 13.80 0.41 -8.67
CA THR A 86 13.35 1.82 -8.75
C THR A 86 12.19 2.02 -9.72
N GLY A 87 11.85 0.96 -10.47
CA GLY A 87 10.75 0.90 -11.40
C GLY A 87 9.38 0.97 -10.73
N ARG A 88 8.35 1.13 -11.56
CA ARG A 88 6.98 1.31 -11.08
C ARG A 88 6.35 -0.03 -10.73
N THR A 89 5.70 -0.10 -9.57
CA THR A 89 4.78 -1.19 -9.21
C THR A 89 3.33 -0.74 -9.39
N THR A 90 2.52 -1.46 -10.16
CA THR A 90 1.09 -1.16 -10.39
C THR A 90 0.19 -2.37 -10.14
N ILE A 91 -0.48 -2.42 -8.98
CA ILE A 91 -1.50 -3.45 -8.73
C ILE A 91 -2.77 -3.06 -9.50
N ALA A 92 -3.13 -3.83 -10.53
CA ALA A 92 -4.35 -3.65 -11.29
C ALA A 92 -5.07 -5.00 -11.42
N VAL A 93 -6.32 -5.07 -10.98
CA VAL A 93 -7.15 -6.26 -11.04
C VAL A 93 -8.49 -5.94 -11.67
N PRO A 94 -9.05 -6.81 -12.53
CA PRO A 94 -10.44 -6.66 -12.97
C PRO A 94 -11.39 -7.04 -11.82
N GLY A 95 -12.41 -6.21 -11.58
CA GLY A 95 -13.40 -6.44 -10.53
C GLY A 95 -12.95 -5.90 -9.16
N ASP A 96 -13.46 -6.52 -8.10
CA ASP A 96 -13.30 -6.05 -6.73
C ASP A 96 -11.99 -6.52 -6.09
N ILE A 97 -11.44 -5.71 -5.17
CA ILE A 97 -10.27 -6.05 -4.36
C ILE A 97 -10.55 -5.80 -2.88
N ASP A 98 -10.33 -6.82 -2.05
CA ASP A 98 -10.34 -6.70 -0.60
C ASP A 98 -8.91 -6.71 -0.05
N VAL A 99 -8.53 -5.62 0.63
CA VAL A 99 -7.25 -5.52 1.33
C VAL A 99 -7.50 -5.49 2.83
N HIS A 100 -7.13 -6.55 3.54
CA HIS A 100 -7.36 -6.68 4.98
C HIS A 100 -6.14 -7.27 5.70
N ALA A 101 -5.95 -6.86 6.96
CA ALA A 101 -4.94 -7.41 7.86
C ALA A 101 -5.62 -8.23 8.98
N VAL A 102 -5.34 -9.53 9.07
CA VAL A 102 -5.92 -10.40 10.11
C VAL A 102 -5.02 -10.39 11.35
N GLY A 103 -5.57 -9.98 12.50
CA GLY A 103 -4.84 -9.94 13.77
C GLY A 103 -3.74 -8.88 13.85
N GLY A 104 -3.64 -7.99 12.85
CA GLY A 104 -2.58 -6.99 12.73
C GLY A 104 -3.11 -5.61 12.30
N SER A 105 -2.21 -4.81 11.74
CA SER A 105 -2.52 -3.46 11.25
C SER A 105 -2.14 -3.30 9.78
N LEU A 106 -2.99 -2.66 8.99
CA LEU A 106 -2.66 -2.17 7.66
C LEU A 106 -2.10 -0.75 7.77
N ARG A 107 -0.93 -0.50 7.16
CA ARG A 107 -0.31 0.84 7.10
C ARG A 107 -0.02 1.21 5.65
N LEU A 108 -0.42 2.41 5.26
CA LEU A 108 -0.10 3.03 3.98
C LEU A 108 0.79 4.25 4.27
N ALA A 109 1.97 4.29 3.65
CA ALA A 109 2.93 5.37 3.85
C ALA A 109 3.64 5.67 2.52
N ALA A 110 3.95 6.94 2.29
CA ALA A 110 4.66 7.41 1.10
C ALA A 110 5.43 8.69 1.41
N ASP A 111 6.59 8.87 0.80
CA ASP A 111 7.45 10.05 1.03
C ASP A 111 6.88 11.33 0.44
N LYS A 112 6.13 11.22 -0.68
CA LYS A 112 5.59 12.36 -1.43
C LYS A 112 4.09 12.56 -1.22
N GLY A 113 3.35 11.49 -0.99
CA GLY A 113 1.90 11.56 -0.77
C GLY A 113 1.17 10.27 -1.09
N VAL A 114 -0.06 10.21 -0.59
CA VAL A 114 -1.03 9.15 -0.88
C VAL A 114 -2.26 9.82 -1.47
N VAL A 115 -2.72 9.35 -2.62
CA VAL A 115 -3.92 9.84 -3.29
C VAL A 115 -4.95 8.72 -3.27
N VAL A 116 -6.17 9.03 -2.82
CA VAL A 116 -7.31 8.11 -2.82
C VAL A 116 -8.40 8.76 -3.66
N GLU A 117 -8.75 8.13 -4.78
CA GLU A 117 -9.73 8.61 -5.74
C GLU A 117 -10.81 7.54 -5.94
N GLY A 118 -12.04 8.00 -6.13
CA GLY A 118 -13.20 7.15 -6.36
C GLY A 118 -14.47 7.99 -6.43
N GLU A 119 -15.53 7.44 -6.99
CA GLU A 119 -16.85 8.07 -6.97
C GLU A 119 -17.37 8.24 -5.53
N SER A 120 -17.04 7.29 -4.66
CA SER A 120 -17.38 7.31 -3.23
C SER A 120 -16.22 6.79 -2.39
N VAL A 121 -15.94 7.49 -1.28
CA VAL A 121 -14.97 7.08 -0.26
C VAL A 121 -15.66 7.08 1.09
N GLU A 122 -15.73 5.90 1.72
CA GLU A 122 -16.32 5.75 3.06
C GLU A 122 -15.26 5.32 4.07
N MET A 123 -15.14 6.07 5.16
CA MET A 123 -14.24 5.77 6.27
C MET A 123 -15.04 5.41 7.52
N ARG A 124 -14.97 4.14 7.94
CA ARG A 124 -15.58 3.68 9.19
C ARG A 124 -14.50 3.46 10.24
N ALA A 125 -14.56 4.22 11.32
CA ALA A 125 -13.64 4.08 12.44
C ALA A 125 -14.35 4.41 13.76
N SER A 126 -13.95 3.75 14.84
CA SER A 126 -14.33 4.15 16.20
C SER A 126 -13.65 5.46 16.62
N ARG A 127 -12.48 5.74 16.03
CA ARG A 127 -11.70 6.95 16.26
C ARG A 127 -10.92 7.31 15.00
N LEU A 128 -11.02 8.57 14.59
CA LEU A 128 -10.26 9.15 13.48
C LEU A 128 -9.37 10.27 14.03
N HIS A 129 -8.08 10.22 13.70
CA HIS A 129 -7.13 11.28 14.00
C HIS A 129 -6.54 11.80 12.70
N VAL A 130 -6.59 13.12 12.52
CA VAL A 130 -5.94 13.80 11.39
C VAL A 130 -4.88 14.73 11.97
N LEU A 131 -3.63 14.47 11.62
CA LEU A 131 -2.49 15.30 11.99
C LEU A 131 -1.96 15.90 10.69
N ALA A 132 -2.22 17.19 10.48
CA ALA A 132 -1.83 17.89 9.28
C ALA A 132 -1.40 19.33 9.62
N GLY A 133 -0.40 19.84 8.89
CA GLY A 133 -0.02 21.26 8.98
C GLY A 133 -1.06 22.18 8.36
N ALA A 134 -1.75 21.70 7.32
CA ALA A 134 -2.88 22.38 6.68
C ALA A 134 -3.88 21.35 6.16
N VAL A 135 -5.17 21.68 6.23
CA VAL A 135 -6.27 20.91 5.64
C VAL A 135 -7.05 21.85 4.73
N VAL A 136 -7.24 21.45 3.48
CA VAL A 136 -8.09 22.16 2.52
C VAL A 136 -9.17 21.19 2.08
N GLU A 137 -10.41 21.57 2.38
CA GLU A 137 -11.59 20.80 2.04
C GLU A 137 -12.47 21.60 1.09
N LYS A 138 -12.99 20.92 0.07
CA LYS A 138 -13.94 21.48 -0.89
C LYS A 138 -15.08 20.49 -1.03
N PHE A 139 -16.28 20.94 -0.70
CA PHE A 139 -17.49 20.13 -0.78
C PHE A 139 -18.58 20.94 -1.45
N ASP A 140 -19.40 20.29 -2.27
CA ASP A 140 -20.67 20.86 -2.71
C ASP A 140 -21.66 20.93 -1.55
N THR A 141 -21.60 19.94 -0.64
CA THR A 141 -22.41 19.90 0.57
C THR A 141 -21.67 19.14 1.68
N LEU A 142 -21.72 19.69 2.90
CA LEU A 142 -21.16 19.08 4.10
C LEU A 142 -22.23 18.96 5.18
N PHE A 143 -22.40 17.75 5.72
CA PHE A 143 -23.23 17.50 6.89
C PHE A 143 -22.37 16.92 8.01
N GLN A 144 -22.32 17.63 9.13
CA GLN A 144 -21.65 17.12 10.33
C GLN A 144 -22.68 16.90 11.43
N ARG A 145 -22.86 15.64 11.83
CA ARG A 145 -23.70 15.28 12.96
C ARG A 145 -22.81 14.90 14.14
N VAL A 146 -22.96 15.64 15.23
CA VAL A 146 -22.21 15.38 16.46
C VAL A 146 -23.19 15.04 17.57
N ARG A 147 -22.99 13.89 18.23
CA ARG A 147 -23.92 13.37 19.25
C ARG A 147 -23.85 14.17 20.56
N GLU A 148 -22.64 14.50 20.98
CA GLU A 148 -22.40 15.08 22.31
C GLU A 148 -21.78 16.47 22.21
N MET A 149 -20.54 16.57 21.73
CA MET A 149 -19.81 17.83 21.71
C MET A 149 -19.01 18.01 20.43
N LEU A 150 -19.21 19.15 19.78
CA LEU A 150 -18.29 19.69 18.79
C LEU A 150 -17.47 20.79 19.47
N SER A 151 -16.17 20.58 19.65
CA SER A 151 -15.25 21.58 20.18
C SER A 151 -14.30 22.03 19.08
N VAL A 152 -14.27 23.33 18.83
CA VAL A 152 -13.36 23.96 17.87
C VAL A 152 -12.49 24.94 18.64
N ARG A 153 -11.20 24.64 18.71
CA ARG A 153 -10.20 25.57 19.23
C ARG A 153 -9.38 26.08 18.06
N ALA A 154 -9.57 27.35 17.73
CA ALA A 154 -8.87 28.02 16.65
C ALA A 154 -8.26 29.32 17.19
N GLY A 155 -7.07 29.69 16.71
CA GLY A 155 -6.49 31.01 16.99
C GLY A 155 -7.30 32.12 16.32
N GLN A 156 -7.73 31.89 15.08
CA GLN A 156 -8.68 32.74 14.36
C GLN A 156 -9.70 31.86 13.63
N ARG A 157 -10.96 32.28 13.62
CA ARG A 157 -12.03 31.66 12.83
C ARG A 157 -12.63 32.73 11.93
N HIS A 158 -12.59 32.49 10.62
CA HIS A 158 -13.27 33.31 9.63
C HIS A 158 -14.34 32.45 8.96
N THR A 159 -15.56 32.96 8.88
CA THR A 159 -16.68 32.26 8.26
C THR A 159 -17.42 33.26 7.39
N VAL A 160 -17.39 33.05 6.07
CA VAL A 160 -18.11 33.85 5.08
C VAL A 160 -19.24 33.01 4.56
N VAL A 161 -20.43 33.60 4.46
CA VAL A 161 -21.63 32.92 3.99
C VAL A 161 -22.29 33.83 2.96
N ASP A 162 -22.45 33.34 1.73
CA ASP A 162 -23.08 34.11 0.64
C ASP A 162 -24.60 34.19 0.81
N GLY A 163 -25.19 33.13 1.35
CA GLY A 163 -26.63 33.01 1.59
C GLY A 163 -27.01 33.25 3.04
N ALA A 164 -27.94 32.44 3.55
CA ALA A 164 -28.37 32.50 4.93
C ALA A 164 -27.46 31.64 5.82
N SER A 165 -27.05 32.18 6.97
CA SER A 165 -26.52 31.41 8.09
C SER A 165 -27.61 31.30 9.15
N ILE A 166 -27.96 30.08 9.55
CA ILE A 166 -28.99 29.82 10.57
C ILE A 166 -28.34 29.02 11.69
N GLU A 167 -28.30 29.61 12.88
CA GLU A 167 -27.91 28.93 14.10
C GLU A 167 -29.14 28.80 15.00
N LYS A 168 -29.43 27.57 15.46
CA LYS A 168 -30.51 27.30 16.39
C LYS A 168 -29.99 26.48 17.54
N SER A 169 -30.15 27.02 18.75
CA SER A 169 -29.73 26.38 19.99
C SER A 169 -30.79 26.59 21.08
N LYS A 170 -30.78 25.72 22.09
CA LYS A 170 -31.58 25.94 23.31
C LYS A 170 -31.01 27.08 24.15
N SER A 171 -29.69 27.26 24.11
CA SER A 171 -28.93 28.30 24.78
C SER A 171 -27.68 28.60 23.98
N ALA A 172 -27.31 29.88 23.88
CA ALA A 172 -26.06 30.33 23.31
C ALA A 172 -25.43 31.37 24.23
N THR A 173 -24.10 31.31 24.38
CA THR A 173 -23.31 32.31 25.09
C THR A 173 -22.19 32.75 24.17
N ILE A 174 -22.12 34.05 23.88
CA ILE A 174 -21.02 34.66 23.16
C ILE A 174 -20.23 35.48 24.18
N LEU A 175 -19.00 35.05 24.48
CA LEU A 175 -18.08 35.76 25.36
C LEU A 175 -16.97 36.37 24.52
N THR A 176 -16.72 37.66 24.73
CA THR A 176 -15.64 38.43 24.09
C THR A 176 -14.88 39.20 25.16
N GLU A 177 -13.57 39.37 24.99
CA GLU A 177 -12.77 40.23 25.87
C GLU A 177 -12.91 41.71 25.51
N GLU A 178 -13.11 42.02 24.22
CA GLU A 178 -13.13 43.40 23.72
C GLU A 178 -14.52 43.83 23.24
N SER A 179 -14.99 43.27 22.13
CA SER A 179 -16.26 43.69 21.54
C SER A 179 -16.92 42.60 20.69
N VAL A 180 -18.23 42.73 20.51
CA VAL A 180 -19.02 42.04 19.47
C VAL A 180 -19.74 43.11 18.68
N ALA A 181 -19.60 43.09 17.35
CA ALA A 181 -20.34 43.97 16.46
C ALA A 181 -21.35 43.16 15.66
N ILE A 182 -22.63 43.55 15.74
CA ILE A 182 -23.71 42.96 14.94
C ILE A 182 -24.28 44.09 14.08
N ASN A 183 -24.13 43.97 12.77
CA ASN A 183 -24.71 44.92 11.81
C ASN A 183 -25.76 44.20 10.98
N GLY A 184 -27.02 44.46 11.28
CA GLY A 184 -28.16 43.87 10.59
C GLY A 184 -29.23 44.92 10.34
N LYS A 185 -30.07 44.67 9.33
CA LYS A 185 -31.23 45.53 9.05
C LYS A 185 -32.24 45.53 10.21
N GLN A 186 -32.36 44.40 10.92
CA GLN A 186 -33.23 44.21 12.09
C GLN A 186 -32.56 43.25 13.08
N VAL A 187 -32.69 43.55 14.37
CA VAL A 187 -32.29 42.66 15.48
C VAL A 187 -33.49 42.56 16.41
N HIS A 188 -34.03 41.36 16.56
CA HIS A 188 -35.12 41.09 17.49
C HIS A 188 -34.53 40.51 18.78
N LEU A 189 -34.73 41.22 19.88
CA LEU A 189 -34.36 40.77 21.23
C LEU A 189 -35.68 40.40 21.93
N GLY A 190 -35.76 39.16 22.41
CA GLY A 190 -36.90 38.64 23.18
C GLY A 190 -36.68 38.77 24.67
#